data_AF-A0A9E2I701-F1
#
_entry.id   AF-A0A9E2I701-F1
#
_cell.length_a   1.000
_cell.length_b   1.000
_cell.length_c   1.000
_cell.angle_alpha   90.00
_cell.angle_beta   90.00
_cell.angle_gamma   90.00
#
_symmetry.space_group_name_H-M   'P 1'
#
loop_
_entity.id
_entity.type
_entity.pdbx_description
1 polymer ?
#
loop_
_entity_poly.entity_id
_entity_poly.type
_entity_poly.pdbx_seq_one_letter_code
_entity_poly.pdbx_strand_id
1 'polypeptide(L)'
;MTQSRWFTLADLACVAVAGALLYNWPKLGGWPLLIALLPWVIRLVNRKFPFQPTRFDLFIILFLITAWVGVLVSYDQAMSLERYWLIVCAVFLYFALAGQPRQNLWIVTGWLGAFGAMVAGYFLVTHDWVAQPAKFESINQAGVWLMTVRPMLNTHQLHPNVAGSIIAMLMPLSMASGLYSWRARRVLTTLLILATGGLGLIGLLLTTSRGAWIALSAVFGLWGLWWVSGVAAKALRRELRKTIFYSALAITALIVLIFVIIYPGDALALVDRLPGPANAGTRLDLAQGAFDLVDDFPFTGGGLGAFPALYSQYIRVIPNFFIRHAHNLFLDVAIEQGIPGALALAAI
;
A
#
# COMPACT_ATOMS: atom_id res chain seq x y z
N MET A 1 -3.28 8.87 32.57
CA MET A 1 -2.16 9.20 31.66
C MET A 1 -2.15 8.35 30.38
N THR A 2 -2.16 7.02 30.47
CA THR A 2 -2.08 6.08 29.30
C THR A 2 -3.26 6.06 28.32
N GLN A 3 -4.38 6.74 28.62
CA GLN A 3 -5.49 6.93 27.68
C GLN A 3 -5.62 8.38 27.20
N SER A 4 -4.63 9.23 27.52
CA SER A 4 -4.57 10.58 26.99
C SER A 4 -4.36 10.52 25.48
N ARG A 5 -5.02 11.43 24.76
CA ARG A 5 -4.82 11.60 23.31
C ARG A 5 -3.34 11.81 22.93
N TRP A 6 -2.56 12.41 23.83
CA TRP A 6 -1.13 12.65 23.62
C TRP A 6 -0.30 11.39 23.78
N PHE A 7 -0.71 10.50 24.70
CA PHE A 7 -0.04 9.22 24.86
C PHE A 7 -0.26 8.32 23.63
N THR A 8 -1.46 8.31 23.06
CA THR A 8 -1.72 7.55 21.82
C THR A 8 -0.98 8.15 20.62
N LEU A 9 -0.76 9.48 20.56
CA LEU A 9 0.10 10.08 19.54
C LEU A 9 1.57 9.71 19.73
N ALA A 10 2.05 9.69 20.97
CA ALA A 10 3.40 9.24 21.29
C ALA A 10 3.61 7.78 20.89
N ASP A 11 2.61 6.92 21.09
CA ASP A 11 2.59 5.52 20.61
C ASP A 11 2.83 5.43 19.10
N LEU A 12 2.04 6.18 18.31
CA LEU A 12 2.22 6.26 16.86
C LEU A 12 3.61 6.81 16.46
N ALA A 13 4.11 7.82 17.18
CA ALA A 13 5.43 8.38 16.91
C ALA A 13 6.55 7.38 17.19
N CYS A 14 6.48 6.63 18.30
CA CYS A 14 7.42 5.55 18.63
C CYS A 14 7.47 4.50 17.51
N VAL A 15 6.31 4.08 17.00
CA VAL A 15 6.24 3.12 15.89
C VAL A 15 6.78 3.70 14.59
N ALA A 16 6.46 4.96 14.27
CA ALA A 16 6.99 5.62 13.07
C ALA A 16 8.52 5.74 13.11
N VAL A 17 9.09 6.07 14.27
CA VAL A 17 10.55 6.11 14.47
C VAL A 17 11.16 4.72 14.33
N ALA A 18 10.56 3.70 14.96
CA ALA A 18 11.03 2.32 14.83
C ALA A 18 11.03 1.85 13.36
N GLY A 19 9.96 2.13 12.61
CA GLY A 19 9.86 1.80 11.19
C GLY A 19 10.88 2.55 10.33
N ALA A 20 11.12 3.83 10.60
CA ALA A 20 12.15 4.60 9.90
C ALA A 20 13.55 4.04 10.16
N LEU A 21 13.86 3.64 11.40
CA LEU A 21 15.14 3.02 11.75
C LEU A 21 15.33 1.68 11.06
N LEU A 22 14.29 0.82 11.06
CA LEU A 22 14.31 -0.49 10.39
C LEU A 22 14.54 -0.36 8.88
N TYR A 23 13.87 0.62 8.25
CA TYR A 23 13.97 0.82 6.81
C TYR A 23 15.36 1.33 6.38
N ASN A 24 15.92 2.29 7.13
CA ASN A 24 17.20 2.90 6.77
C ASN A 24 18.42 2.09 7.22
N TRP A 25 18.29 1.31 8.30
CA TRP A 25 19.38 0.50 8.86
C TRP A 25 18.91 -0.93 9.14
N PRO A 26 18.67 -1.75 8.09
CA PRO A 26 18.14 -3.11 8.25
C PRO A 26 19.06 -4.02 9.09
N LYS A 27 20.37 -3.73 9.12
CA LYS A 27 21.36 -4.42 9.99
C LYS A 27 21.06 -4.32 11.48
N LEU A 28 20.22 -3.38 11.92
CA LEU A 28 19.77 -3.29 13.30
C LEU A 28 18.80 -4.41 13.69
N GLY A 29 18.33 -5.23 12.74
CA GLY A 29 17.41 -6.33 13.02
C GLY A 29 16.18 -5.86 13.79
N GLY A 30 15.74 -6.64 14.80
CA GLY A 30 14.55 -6.31 15.60
C GLY A 30 14.74 -5.21 16.65
N TRP A 31 15.96 -4.69 16.88
CA TRP A 31 16.24 -3.76 17.98
C TRP A 31 15.36 -2.49 17.98
N PRO A 32 15.09 -1.81 16.85
CA PRO A 32 14.23 -0.63 16.84
C PRO A 32 12.79 -0.90 17.31
N LEU A 33 12.30 -2.15 17.25
CA LEU A 33 10.97 -2.51 17.72
C LEU A 33 10.84 -2.37 19.24
N LEU A 34 11.95 -2.33 19.99
CA LEU A 34 11.89 -1.98 21.42
C LEU A 34 11.26 -0.60 21.64
N ILE A 35 11.51 0.36 20.73
CA ILE A 35 10.90 1.69 20.79
C ILE A 35 9.37 1.59 20.61
N ALA A 36 8.92 0.77 19.65
CA ALA A 36 7.50 0.50 19.40
C ALA A 36 6.83 -0.28 20.55
N LEU A 37 7.59 -1.09 21.30
CA LEU A 37 7.11 -1.85 22.46
C LEU A 37 6.97 -0.99 23.72
N LEU A 38 7.71 0.11 23.86
CA LEU A 38 7.68 0.96 25.08
C LEU A 38 6.26 1.41 25.47
N PRO A 39 5.41 1.93 24.56
CA PRO A 39 4.04 2.31 24.90
C PRO A 39 3.19 1.14 25.39
N TRP A 40 3.40 -0.06 24.84
CA TRP A 40 2.68 -1.28 25.24
C TRP A 40 3.11 -1.73 26.63
N VAL A 41 4.41 -1.73 26.93
CA VAL A 41 4.94 -2.03 28.27
C VAL A 41 4.39 -1.04 29.30
N ILE A 42 4.36 0.25 28.98
CA ILE A 42 3.79 1.27 29.88
C ILE A 42 2.29 1.03 30.13
N ARG A 43 1.53 0.58 29.13
CA ARG A 43 0.11 0.20 29.34
C ARG A 43 -0.03 -1.02 30.25
N LEU A 44 0.79 -2.05 30.04
CA LEU A 44 0.79 -3.28 30.85
C LEU A 44 1.13 -3.02 32.32
N VAL A 45 2.18 -2.21 32.58
CA VAL A 45 2.56 -1.81 33.96
C VAL A 45 1.41 -1.07 34.66
N ASN A 46 0.63 -0.30 33.89
CA ASN A 46 -0.58 0.37 34.39
C ASN A 46 -1.83 -0.53 34.41
N ARG A 47 -1.66 -1.86 34.33
CA ARG A 47 -2.72 -2.89 34.30
C ARG A 47 -3.75 -2.67 33.19
N LYS A 48 -3.32 -2.14 32.05
CA LYS A 48 -4.16 -1.97 30.86
C LYS A 48 -3.69 -2.88 29.75
N PHE A 49 -4.65 -3.31 28.92
CA PHE A 49 -4.36 -4.07 27.72
C PHE A 49 -3.48 -3.24 26.75
N PRO A 50 -2.44 -3.83 26.13
CA PRO A 50 -1.38 -3.09 25.43
C PRO A 50 -1.85 -2.42 24.14
N PHE A 51 -2.85 -2.95 23.46
CA PHE A 51 -3.40 -2.40 22.22
C PHE A 51 -4.93 -2.34 22.28
N GLN A 52 -5.59 -1.82 21.23
CA GLN A 52 -7.04 -1.93 21.10
C GLN A 52 -7.38 -3.19 20.30
N PRO A 53 -8.14 -4.14 20.87
CA PRO A 53 -8.55 -5.33 20.14
C PRO A 53 -9.39 -4.98 18.92
N THR A 54 -9.15 -5.67 17.81
CA THR A 54 -9.87 -5.50 16.56
C THR A 54 -10.46 -6.84 16.09
N ARG A 55 -11.38 -6.80 15.12
CA ARG A 55 -11.93 -8.01 14.52
C ARG A 55 -10.91 -8.79 13.67
N PHE A 56 -9.78 -8.15 13.37
CA PHE A 56 -8.74 -8.69 12.49
C PHE A 56 -7.58 -9.32 13.27
N ASP A 57 -7.59 -9.25 14.61
CA ASP A 57 -6.48 -9.71 15.47
C ASP A 57 -6.10 -11.16 15.18
N LEU A 58 -7.08 -12.05 15.00
CA LEU A 58 -6.83 -13.45 14.66
C LEU A 58 -6.10 -13.61 13.32
N PHE A 59 -6.52 -12.87 12.29
CA PHE A 59 -5.91 -12.94 10.96
C PHE A 59 -4.52 -12.30 10.94
N ILE A 60 -4.31 -11.23 11.70
CA ILE A 60 -2.99 -10.62 11.90
C ILE A 60 -2.04 -11.59 12.60
N ILE A 61 -2.50 -12.28 13.64
CA ILE A 61 -1.69 -13.30 14.33
C ILE A 61 -1.37 -14.45 13.38
N LEU A 62 -2.36 -14.95 12.63
CA LEU A 62 -2.14 -15.99 11.63
C LEU A 62 -1.09 -15.55 10.61
N PHE A 63 -1.22 -14.33 10.07
CA PHE A 63 -0.28 -13.75 9.11
C PHE A 63 1.14 -13.61 9.68
N LEU A 64 1.29 -13.24 10.95
CA LEU A 64 2.59 -13.20 11.62
C LEU A 64 3.19 -14.59 11.83
N ILE A 65 2.38 -15.58 12.15
CA ILE A 65 2.83 -16.97 12.31
C ILE A 65 3.31 -17.51 10.96
N THR A 66 2.53 -17.31 9.88
CA THR A 66 2.93 -17.75 8.54
C THR A 66 4.16 -17.03 8.04
N ALA A 67 4.31 -15.73 8.32
CA ALA A 67 5.52 -14.98 8.03
C ALA A 67 6.74 -15.53 8.78
N TRP A 68 6.58 -15.92 10.05
CA TRP A 68 7.66 -16.54 10.83
C TRP A 68 8.03 -17.92 10.28
N VAL A 69 7.05 -18.75 9.93
CA VAL A 69 7.29 -20.03 9.24
C VAL A 69 8.05 -19.81 7.93
N GLY A 70 7.68 -18.78 7.16
CA GLY A 70 8.40 -18.37 5.96
C GLY A 70 9.86 -17.99 6.23
N VAL A 71 10.19 -17.39 7.38
CA VAL A 71 11.60 -17.15 7.77
C VAL A 71 12.33 -18.47 8.02
N LEU A 72 11.70 -19.43 8.72
CA LEU A 72 12.33 -20.70 9.07
C LEU A 72 12.65 -21.55 7.85
N VAL A 73 11.78 -21.54 6.84
CA VAL A 73 11.92 -22.32 5.60
C VAL A 73 12.78 -21.61 4.55
N SER A 74 13.02 -20.31 4.69
CA SER A 74 13.80 -19.55 3.72
C SER A 74 15.26 -19.97 3.68
N TYR A 75 15.81 -20.01 2.46
CA TYR A 75 17.22 -20.27 2.20
C TYR A 75 18.13 -19.20 2.82
N ASP A 76 17.78 -17.92 2.68
CA ASP A 76 18.50 -16.81 3.33
C ASP A 76 17.68 -16.30 4.52
N GLN A 77 17.93 -16.91 5.69
CA GLN A 77 17.24 -16.54 6.92
C GLN A 77 17.56 -15.11 7.37
N ALA A 78 18.75 -14.57 7.07
CA ALA A 78 19.13 -13.22 7.48
C ALA A 78 18.31 -12.17 6.72
N MET A 79 18.24 -12.28 5.38
CA MET A 79 17.42 -11.40 4.55
C MET A 79 15.92 -11.56 4.87
N SER A 80 15.49 -12.77 5.19
CA SER A 80 14.11 -13.07 5.60
C SER A 80 13.75 -12.40 6.92
N LEU A 81 14.65 -12.44 7.90
CA LEU A 81 14.45 -11.77 9.19
C LEU A 81 14.30 -10.26 9.03
N GLU A 82 15.08 -9.62 8.16
CA GLU A 82 14.95 -8.19 7.88
C GLU A 82 13.53 -7.84 7.38
N ARG A 83 12.96 -8.64 6.47
CA ARG A 83 11.58 -8.47 6.00
C ARG A 83 10.55 -8.75 7.10
N TYR A 84 10.78 -9.79 7.90
CA TYR A 84 9.89 -10.14 9.01
C TYR A 84 9.76 -8.99 10.02
N TRP A 85 10.86 -8.32 10.37
CA TRP A 85 10.80 -7.17 11.29
C TRP A 85 10.00 -5.99 10.73
N LEU A 86 10.02 -5.78 9.41
CA LEU A 86 9.16 -4.79 8.76
C LEU A 86 7.68 -5.16 8.86
N ILE A 87 7.33 -6.44 8.70
CA ILE A 87 5.95 -6.94 8.89
C ILE A 87 5.52 -6.72 10.34
N VAL A 88 6.35 -7.07 11.32
CA VAL A 88 6.07 -6.83 12.74
C VAL A 88 5.87 -5.34 13.02
N CYS A 89 6.71 -4.47 12.44
CA CYS A 89 6.55 -3.02 12.54
C CYS A 89 5.22 -2.53 11.94
N ALA A 90 4.78 -3.11 10.82
CA ALA A 90 3.49 -2.79 10.21
C ALA A 90 2.32 -3.19 11.13
N VAL A 91 2.43 -4.31 11.87
CA VAL A 91 1.44 -4.70 12.89
C VAL A 91 1.40 -3.72 14.06
N PHE A 92 2.55 -3.25 14.54
CA PHE A 92 2.57 -2.17 15.52
C PHE A 92 1.90 -0.90 14.98
N LEU A 93 2.15 -0.55 13.72
CA LEU A 93 1.56 0.63 13.09
C LEU A 93 0.04 0.49 12.99
N TYR A 94 -0.44 -0.70 12.63
CA TYR A 94 -1.86 -1.02 12.61
C TYR A 94 -2.51 -0.76 13.97
N PHE A 95 -1.97 -1.35 15.05
CA PHE A 95 -2.54 -1.19 16.38
C PHE A 95 -2.40 0.25 16.93
N ALA A 96 -1.31 0.95 16.61
CA ALA A 96 -1.13 2.35 16.97
C ALA A 96 -2.14 3.26 16.27
N LEU A 97 -2.52 2.95 15.02
CA LEU A 97 -3.57 3.66 14.28
C LEU A 97 -4.98 3.29 14.78
N ALA A 98 -5.26 2.00 15.00
CA ALA A 98 -6.54 1.52 15.53
C ALA A 98 -6.82 2.09 16.93
N GLY A 99 -5.77 2.31 17.72
CA GLY A 99 -5.85 2.89 19.06
C GLY A 99 -6.10 4.40 19.13
N GLN A 100 -6.14 5.13 18.01
CA GLN A 100 -6.26 6.59 18.03
C GLN A 100 -7.68 7.06 18.38
N PRO A 101 -7.83 7.98 19.36
CA PRO A 101 -9.13 8.60 19.64
C PRO A 101 -9.55 9.52 18.48
N ARG A 102 -10.86 9.72 18.31
CA ARG A 102 -11.43 10.61 17.27
C ARG A 102 -10.86 12.03 17.28
N GLN A 103 -10.40 12.51 18.43
CA GLN A 103 -9.78 13.82 18.60
C GLN A 103 -8.47 13.96 17.80
N ASN A 104 -7.75 12.86 17.60
CA ASN A 104 -6.46 12.85 16.91
C ASN A 104 -6.58 12.68 15.40
N LEU A 105 -7.78 12.41 14.88
CA LEU A 105 -7.98 12.12 13.45
C LEU A 105 -7.35 13.19 12.56
N TRP A 106 -7.50 14.46 12.90
CA TRP A 106 -6.90 15.57 12.16
C TRP A 106 -5.38 15.53 12.11
N ILE A 107 -4.74 15.20 13.23
CA ILE A 107 -3.28 15.12 13.34
C ILE A 107 -2.80 13.91 12.53
N VAL A 108 -3.48 12.77 12.67
CA VAL A 108 -3.13 11.53 11.97
C VAL A 108 -3.31 11.68 10.46
N THR A 109 -4.44 12.20 9.99
CA THR A 109 -4.66 12.43 8.55
C THR A 109 -3.72 13.49 8.00
N GLY A 110 -3.42 14.54 8.78
CA GLY A 110 -2.44 15.55 8.42
C GLY A 110 -1.03 14.97 8.27
N TRP A 111 -0.60 14.13 9.22
CA TRP A 111 0.68 13.43 9.18
C TRP A 111 0.77 12.44 8.01
N LEU A 112 -0.28 11.64 7.76
CA LEU A 112 -0.35 10.74 6.61
C LEU A 112 -0.32 11.51 5.27
N GLY A 113 -1.04 12.63 5.19
CA GLY A 113 -1.01 13.51 4.02
C GLY A 113 0.37 14.15 3.80
N ALA A 114 1.02 14.60 4.87
CA ALA A 114 2.39 15.11 4.84
C ALA A 114 3.39 14.02 4.43
N PHE A 115 3.22 12.78 4.90
CA PHE A 115 4.04 11.65 4.49
C PHE A 115 3.88 11.33 3.00
N GLY A 116 2.64 11.34 2.47
CA GLY A 116 2.41 11.20 1.03
C GLY A 116 3.05 12.33 0.21
N ALA A 117 2.96 13.57 0.70
CA ALA A 117 3.62 14.73 0.08
C ALA A 117 5.14 14.64 0.14
N MET A 118 5.70 14.12 1.23
CA MET A 118 7.13 13.87 1.39
C MET A 118 7.62 12.80 0.40
N VAL A 119 6.88 11.69 0.24
CA VAL A 119 7.21 10.65 -0.77
C VAL A 119 7.13 11.23 -2.18
N ALA A 120 6.12 12.05 -2.48
CA ALA A 120 6.03 12.76 -3.75
C ALA A 120 7.23 13.68 -3.97
N GLY A 121 7.57 14.55 -3.01
CA GLY A 121 8.73 15.42 -3.08
C GLY A 121 10.05 14.66 -3.24
N TYR A 122 10.24 13.58 -2.49
CA TYR A 122 11.42 12.72 -2.61
C TYR A 122 11.53 12.11 -4.01
N PHE A 123 10.43 11.57 -4.55
CA PHE A 123 10.39 11.05 -5.92
C PHE A 123 10.73 12.15 -6.94
N LEU A 124 10.15 13.35 -6.79
CA LEU A 124 10.39 14.49 -7.67
C LEU A 124 11.86 14.92 -7.71
N VAL A 125 12.55 14.85 -6.57
CA VAL A 125 13.96 15.24 -6.46
C VAL A 125 14.92 14.12 -6.90
N THR A 126 14.55 12.84 -6.75
CA THR A 126 15.48 11.71 -6.95
C THR A 126 15.28 10.93 -8.25
N HIS A 127 14.07 10.87 -8.82
CA HIS A 127 13.78 10.00 -9.97
C HIS A 127 14.52 10.42 -11.23
N ASP A 128 15.01 9.45 -12.01
CA ASP A 128 15.70 9.70 -13.27
C ASP A 128 14.77 9.54 -14.50
N TRP A 129 14.22 10.63 -15.04
CA TRP A 129 13.38 10.63 -16.25
C TRP A 129 14.16 10.39 -17.56
N VAL A 130 15.49 10.47 -17.57
CA VAL A 130 16.28 10.12 -18.76
C VAL A 130 16.51 8.61 -18.79
N ALA A 131 16.90 8.03 -17.65
CA ALA A 131 17.10 6.58 -17.53
C ALA A 131 15.79 5.79 -17.52
N GLN A 132 14.73 6.34 -16.92
CA GLN A 132 13.40 5.75 -16.84
C GLN A 132 12.33 6.77 -17.29
N PRO A 133 12.11 6.89 -18.62
CA PRO A 133 11.21 7.89 -19.16
C PRO A 133 9.76 7.64 -18.74
N ALA A 134 9.03 8.74 -18.58
CA ALA A 134 7.59 8.69 -18.34
C ALA A 134 6.86 8.14 -19.57
N LYS A 135 5.70 7.51 -19.35
CA LYS A 135 4.94 6.87 -20.44
C LYS A 135 4.31 7.85 -21.43
N PHE A 136 4.18 9.11 -21.03
CA PHE A 136 3.67 10.19 -21.86
C PHE A 136 4.78 11.18 -22.13
N GLU A 137 4.99 11.52 -23.39
CA GLU A 137 6.08 12.41 -23.81
C GLU A 137 6.00 13.79 -23.14
N SER A 138 4.80 14.38 -23.06
CA SER A 138 4.60 15.68 -22.38
C SER A 138 4.96 15.65 -20.89
N ILE A 139 4.66 14.54 -20.21
CA ILE A 139 5.02 14.34 -18.80
C ILE A 139 6.52 14.08 -18.68
N ASN A 140 7.11 13.38 -19.64
CA ASN A 140 8.56 13.14 -19.67
C ASN A 140 9.33 14.44 -19.82
N GLN A 141 8.90 15.32 -20.73
CA GLN A 141 9.50 16.64 -20.91
C GLN A 141 9.43 17.50 -19.65
N ALA A 142 8.30 17.46 -18.94
CA ALA A 142 8.16 18.13 -17.64
C ALA A 142 9.12 17.54 -16.58
N GLY A 143 9.28 16.22 -16.56
CA GLY A 143 10.23 15.53 -15.69
C GLY A 143 11.69 15.88 -15.99
N VAL A 144 12.07 15.89 -17.27
CA VAL A 144 13.41 16.29 -17.71
C VAL A 144 13.67 17.76 -17.42
N TRP A 145 12.68 18.65 -17.62
CA TRP A 145 12.80 20.04 -17.22
C TRP A 145 13.03 20.18 -15.71
N LEU A 146 12.27 19.45 -14.89
CA LEU A 146 12.42 19.45 -13.43
C LEU A 146 13.85 19.05 -12.99
N MET A 147 14.49 18.13 -13.73
CA MET A 147 15.87 17.72 -13.47
C MET A 147 16.89 18.83 -13.67
N THR A 148 16.59 19.81 -14.52
CA THR A 148 17.48 20.96 -14.75
C THR A 148 17.42 21.98 -13.61
N VAL A 149 16.30 22.02 -12.86
CA VAL A 149 16.04 22.99 -11.79
C VAL A 149 16.34 22.41 -10.40
N ARG A 150 16.18 21.10 -10.21
CA ARG A 150 16.30 20.45 -8.90
C ARG A 150 17.77 20.25 -8.46
N PRO A 151 18.05 20.17 -7.15
CA PRO A 151 19.36 19.75 -6.66
C PRO A 151 19.64 18.28 -6.99
N MET A 152 20.90 17.96 -7.34
CA MET A 152 21.32 16.57 -7.53
C MET A 152 21.53 15.88 -6.19
N LEU A 153 20.64 14.94 -5.84
CA LEU A 153 20.79 14.07 -4.67
C LEU A 153 21.20 12.67 -5.12
N ASN A 154 22.41 12.25 -4.75
CA ASN A 154 22.90 10.89 -5.00
C ASN A 154 22.38 9.93 -3.93
N THR A 155 21.06 9.75 -3.88
CA THR A 155 20.38 8.84 -2.96
C THR A 155 19.60 7.76 -3.71
N HIS A 156 19.06 6.79 -2.97
CA HIS A 156 18.28 5.71 -3.56
C HIS A 156 17.07 6.24 -4.33
N GLN A 157 16.95 5.88 -5.61
CA GLN A 157 15.85 6.31 -6.46
C GLN A 157 14.62 5.44 -6.24
N LEU A 158 13.48 6.08 -5.93
CA LEU A 158 12.21 5.35 -5.83
C LEU A 158 11.69 4.99 -7.22
N HIS A 159 11.38 3.72 -7.42
CA HIS A 159 10.69 3.30 -8.64
C HIS A 159 9.31 3.99 -8.75
N PRO A 160 8.91 4.50 -9.94
CA PRO A 160 7.67 5.27 -10.10
C PRO A 160 6.41 4.57 -9.60
N ASN A 161 6.29 3.26 -9.82
CA ASN A 161 5.13 2.51 -9.34
C ASN A 161 5.05 2.44 -7.80
N VAL A 162 6.20 2.40 -7.10
CA VAL A 162 6.24 2.37 -5.64
C VAL A 162 5.80 3.73 -5.09
N ALA A 163 6.40 4.82 -5.56
CA ALA A 163 5.98 6.16 -5.18
C ALA A 163 4.49 6.41 -5.49
N GLY A 164 4.05 6.06 -6.70
CA GLY A 164 2.66 6.21 -7.11
C GLY A 164 1.67 5.42 -6.25
N SER A 165 1.99 4.18 -5.90
CA SER A 165 1.11 3.36 -5.05
C SER A 165 0.97 3.90 -3.63
N ILE A 166 2.06 4.35 -3.00
CA ILE A 166 2.04 4.97 -1.66
C ILE A 166 1.22 6.27 -1.70
N ILE A 167 1.46 7.13 -2.68
CA ILE A 167 0.72 8.39 -2.83
C ILE A 167 -0.76 8.12 -3.06
N ALA A 168 -1.11 7.22 -3.98
CA ALA A 168 -2.50 6.87 -4.27
C ALA A 168 -3.23 6.25 -3.08
N MET A 169 -2.54 5.48 -2.23
CA MET A 169 -3.11 4.93 -1.00
C MET A 169 -3.47 6.02 0.01
N LEU A 170 -2.66 7.07 0.11
CA LEU A 170 -2.85 8.14 1.09
C LEU A 170 -3.75 9.28 0.58
N MET A 171 -3.89 9.41 -0.74
CA MET A 171 -4.61 10.52 -1.38
C MET A 171 -6.09 10.63 -0.97
N PRO A 172 -6.88 9.54 -0.89
CA PRO A 172 -8.28 9.62 -0.48
C PRO A 172 -8.47 10.20 0.94
N LEU A 173 -7.55 9.88 1.87
CA LEU A 173 -7.58 10.38 3.24
C LEU A 173 -7.30 11.89 3.29
N SER A 174 -6.28 12.34 2.55
CA SER A 174 -5.97 13.77 2.39
C SER A 174 -7.16 14.52 1.80
N MET A 175 -7.81 13.97 0.76
CA MET A 175 -8.95 14.63 0.12
C MET A 175 -10.18 14.67 1.03
N ALA A 176 -10.52 13.57 1.70
CA ALA A 176 -11.64 13.52 2.63
C ALA A 176 -11.47 14.51 3.80
N SER A 177 -10.25 14.58 4.37
CA SER A 177 -9.94 15.54 5.43
C SER A 177 -10.00 16.99 4.95
N GLY A 178 -9.56 17.28 3.72
CA GLY A 178 -9.66 18.60 3.09
C GLY A 178 -11.09 19.06 2.84
N LEU A 179 -11.96 18.17 2.34
CA LEU A 179 -13.39 18.48 2.19
C LEU A 179 -14.06 18.78 3.54
N TYR A 180 -13.71 18.00 4.57
CA TYR A 180 -14.25 18.21 5.90
C TYR A 180 -13.73 19.51 6.54
N SER A 181 -12.45 19.86 6.35
CA SER A 181 -11.86 21.10 6.90
C SER A 181 -12.43 22.33 6.23
N TRP A 182 -12.68 22.26 4.92
CA TRP A 182 -13.33 23.32 4.15
C TRP A 182 -14.75 23.59 4.66
N ARG A 183 -15.56 22.53 4.85
CA ARG A 183 -16.91 22.65 5.43
C ARG A 183 -16.89 23.19 6.86
N ALA A 184 -15.90 22.78 7.66
CA ALA A 184 -15.71 23.27 9.01
C ALA A 184 -15.07 24.67 9.10
N ARG A 185 -14.89 25.36 7.96
CA ARG A 185 -14.30 26.72 7.85
C ARG A 185 -12.89 26.83 8.47
N ARG A 186 -12.13 25.73 8.52
CA ARG A 186 -10.74 25.71 9.00
C ARG A 186 -9.78 26.05 7.86
N VAL A 187 -9.64 27.35 7.58
CA VAL A 187 -8.90 27.85 6.41
C VAL A 187 -7.46 27.35 6.38
N LEU A 188 -6.69 27.54 7.47
CA LEU A 188 -5.29 27.11 7.52
C LEU A 188 -5.12 25.60 7.28
N THR A 189 -5.92 24.77 7.96
CA THR A 189 -5.89 23.30 7.76
C THR A 189 -6.23 22.92 6.33
N THR A 190 -7.19 23.61 5.71
CA THR A 190 -7.57 23.38 4.31
C THR A 190 -6.42 23.75 3.36
N LEU A 191 -5.76 24.89 3.57
CA LEU A 191 -4.61 25.30 2.76
C LEU A 191 -3.44 24.31 2.89
N LEU A 192 -3.14 23.83 4.10
CA LEU A 192 -2.10 22.83 4.32
C LEU A 192 -2.43 21.51 3.60
N ILE A 193 -3.67 21.03 3.70
CA ILE A 193 -4.09 19.80 3.03
C ILE A 193 -4.08 19.95 1.51
N LEU A 194 -4.49 21.12 0.98
CA LEU A 194 -4.42 21.41 -0.44
C LEU A 194 -2.97 21.47 -0.94
N ALA A 195 -2.05 22.02 -0.15
CA ALA A 195 -0.63 22.04 -0.48
C ALA A 195 -0.04 20.61 -0.50
N THR A 196 -0.26 19.82 0.55
CA THR A 196 0.25 18.45 0.63
C THR A 196 -0.41 17.53 -0.41
N GLY A 197 -1.73 17.66 -0.58
CA GLY A 197 -2.50 16.90 -1.58
C GLY A 197 -2.15 17.30 -3.01
N GLY A 198 -1.94 18.59 -3.26
CA GLY A 198 -1.48 19.11 -4.55
C GLY A 198 -0.11 18.57 -4.94
N LEU A 199 0.86 18.60 -4.00
CA LEU A 199 2.17 17.99 -4.22
C LEU A 199 2.08 16.48 -4.47
N GLY A 200 1.21 15.78 -3.71
CA GLY A 200 0.89 14.38 -3.93
C GLY A 200 0.36 14.12 -5.35
N LEU A 201 -0.61 14.89 -5.82
CA LEU A 201 -1.17 14.75 -7.17
C LEU A 201 -0.12 15.01 -8.26
N ILE A 202 0.71 16.03 -8.10
CA ILE A 202 1.80 16.33 -9.03
C ILE A 202 2.77 15.14 -9.09
N GLY A 203 3.19 14.63 -7.93
CA GLY A 203 4.02 13.42 -7.85
C GLY A 203 3.37 12.22 -8.53
N LEU A 204 2.08 11.97 -8.26
CA LEU A 204 1.33 10.86 -8.86
C LEU A 204 1.23 10.98 -10.38
N LEU A 205 0.99 12.18 -10.91
CA LEU A 205 0.98 12.44 -12.36
C LEU A 205 2.34 12.11 -12.99
N LEU A 206 3.42 12.61 -12.39
CA LEU A 206 4.78 12.40 -12.88
C LEU A 206 5.28 10.95 -12.74
N THR A 207 4.68 10.15 -11.84
CA THR A 207 4.99 8.71 -11.77
C THR A 207 4.51 7.91 -12.99
N THR A 208 3.46 8.38 -13.68
CA THR A 208 2.76 7.63 -14.75
C THR A 208 2.38 6.18 -14.36
N SER A 209 2.15 5.93 -13.07
CA SER A 209 1.78 4.61 -12.53
C SER A 209 0.30 4.29 -12.82
N ARG A 210 0.05 3.44 -13.83
CA ARG A 210 -1.31 3.03 -14.23
C ARG A 210 -2.06 2.39 -13.07
N GLY A 211 -1.41 1.48 -12.34
CA GLY A 211 -2.02 0.78 -11.21
C GLY A 211 -2.46 1.75 -10.11
N ALA A 212 -1.67 2.79 -9.85
CA ALA A 212 -2.02 3.83 -8.89
C ALA A 212 -3.22 4.68 -9.35
N TRP A 213 -3.27 5.09 -10.62
CA TRP A 213 -4.41 5.81 -11.18
C TRP A 213 -5.68 4.95 -11.21
N ILE A 214 -5.59 3.69 -11.63
CA ILE A 214 -6.73 2.75 -11.65
C ILE A 214 -7.26 2.53 -10.23
N ALA A 215 -6.38 2.28 -9.26
CA ALA A 215 -6.78 2.13 -7.86
C ALA A 215 -7.45 3.39 -7.31
N LEU A 216 -6.87 4.56 -7.59
CA LEU A 216 -7.44 5.84 -7.15
C LEU A 216 -8.81 6.11 -7.79
N SER A 217 -8.94 5.87 -9.09
CA SER A 217 -10.22 5.95 -9.82
C SER A 217 -11.26 4.97 -9.28
N ALA A 218 -10.87 3.74 -8.95
CA ALA A 218 -11.76 2.75 -8.35
C ALA A 218 -12.26 3.21 -6.96
N VAL A 219 -11.37 3.74 -6.11
CA VAL A 219 -11.74 4.28 -4.79
C VAL A 219 -12.72 5.45 -4.93
N PHE A 220 -12.46 6.40 -5.84
CA PHE A 220 -13.38 7.51 -6.07
C PHE A 220 -14.68 7.08 -6.74
N GLY A 221 -14.65 6.06 -7.61
CA GLY A 221 -15.84 5.44 -8.19
C GLY A 221 -16.73 4.81 -7.12
N LEU A 222 -16.16 4.03 -6.20
CA LEU A 222 -16.87 3.45 -5.06
C LEU A 222 -17.43 4.53 -4.14
N TRP A 223 -16.65 5.59 -3.87
CA TRP A 223 -17.11 6.71 -3.07
C TRP A 223 -18.27 7.47 -3.74
N GLY A 224 -18.19 7.71 -5.04
CA GLY A 224 -19.25 8.30 -5.85
C GLY A 224 -20.50 7.42 -5.86
N LEU A 225 -20.36 6.11 -6.06
CA LEU A 225 -21.45 5.14 -6.01
C LEU A 225 -22.14 5.15 -4.64
N TRP A 226 -21.36 5.20 -3.55
CA TRP A 226 -21.87 5.33 -2.18
C TRP A 226 -22.61 6.65 -1.95
N TRP A 227 -22.14 7.74 -2.54
CA TRP A 227 -22.79 9.05 -2.47
C TRP A 227 -24.12 9.08 -3.24
N VAL A 228 -24.13 8.63 -4.50
CA VAL A 228 -25.34 8.52 -5.34
C VAL A 228 -26.37 7.60 -4.69
N SER A 229 -25.95 6.46 -4.14
CA SER A 229 -26.83 5.53 -3.39
C SER A 229 -27.48 6.23 -2.19
N GLY A 230 -26.77 7.16 -1.54
CA GLY A 230 -27.30 7.96 -0.44
C GLY A 230 -28.33 9.00 -0.88
N VAL A 231 -28.11 9.64 -2.04
CA VAL A 231 -29.06 10.59 -2.63
C VAL A 231 -30.33 9.85 -3.08
N ALA A 232 -30.19 8.71 -3.76
CA ALA A 232 -31.30 7.87 -4.21
C ALA A 232 -32.13 7.33 -3.03
N ALA A 233 -31.48 6.84 -1.97
CA ALA A 233 -32.17 6.37 -0.76
C ALA A 233 -33.01 7.47 -0.10
N LYS A 234 -32.47 8.70 -0.02
CA LYS A 234 -33.22 9.86 0.48
C LYS A 234 -34.41 10.21 -0.40
N ALA A 235 -34.26 10.18 -1.72
CA ALA A 235 -35.36 10.41 -2.66
C ALA A 235 -36.48 9.36 -2.50
N LEU A 236 -36.11 8.09 -2.27
CA LEU A 236 -37.05 7.00 -1.99
C LEU A 236 -37.63 7.00 -0.57
N ARG A 237 -37.22 7.92 0.32
CA ARG A 237 -37.61 7.97 1.75
C ARG A 237 -37.43 6.64 2.49
N ARG A 238 -36.42 5.85 2.12
CA ARG A 238 -36.13 4.55 2.73
C ARG A 238 -34.66 4.46 3.14
N GLU A 239 -34.38 3.71 4.21
CA GLU A 239 -33.01 3.41 4.68
C GLU A 239 -32.29 2.36 3.80
N LEU A 240 -32.52 2.39 2.48
CA LEU A 240 -32.02 1.38 1.52
C LEU A 240 -30.63 1.69 0.96
N ARG A 241 -29.89 2.65 1.52
CA ARG A 241 -28.58 3.07 0.98
C ARG A 241 -27.62 1.90 0.79
N LYS A 242 -27.54 1.01 1.79
CA LYS A 242 -26.67 -0.17 1.73
C LYS A 242 -27.12 -1.13 0.63
N THR A 243 -28.42 -1.40 0.54
CA THR A 243 -29.00 -2.28 -0.47
C THR A 243 -28.75 -1.75 -1.88
N ILE A 244 -29.02 -0.46 -2.13
CA ILE A 244 -28.78 0.20 -3.42
C ILE A 244 -27.29 0.16 -3.79
N PHE A 245 -26.41 0.41 -2.81
CA PHE A 245 -24.98 0.37 -3.04
C PHE A 245 -24.50 -1.04 -3.41
N TYR A 246 -24.85 -2.06 -2.63
CA TYR A 246 -24.42 -3.43 -2.89
C TYR A 246 -25.05 -4.00 -4.16
N SER A 247 -26.31 -3.67 -4.46
CA SER A 247 -26.95 -4.08 -5.72
C SER A 247 -26.28 -3.42 -6.93
N ALA A 248 -26.01 -2.12 -6.86
CA ALA A 248 -25.31 -1.42 -7.93
C ALA A 248 -23.89 -1.96 -8.12
N LEU A 249 -23.16 -2.22 -7.02
CA LEU A 249 -21.84 -2.83 -7.07
C LEU A 249 -21.88 -4.23 -7.71
N ALA A 250 -22.84 -5.08 -7.31
CA ALA A 250 -23.01 -6.41 -7.88
C ALA A 250 -23.35 -6.35 -9.37
N ILE A 251 -24.21 -5.42 -9.79
CA ILE A 251 -24.55 -5.20 -11.20
C ILE A 251 -23.30 -4.74 -11.98
N THR A 252 -22.54 -3.78 -11.46
CA THR A 252 -21.29 -3.33 -12.10
C THR A 252 -20.30 -4.49 -12.23
N ALA A 253 -20.10 -5.28 -11.17
CA ALA A 253 -19.22 -6.44 -11.19
C ALA A 253 -19.68 -7.49 -12.22
N LEU A 254 -20.99 -7.76 -12.28
CA LEU A 254 -21.57 -8.70 -13.24
C LEU A 254 -21.40 -8.22 -14.68
N ILE A 255 -21.61 -6.92 -14.96
CA ILE A 255 -21.40 -6.35 -16.30
C ILE A 255 -19.93 -6.48 -16.72
N VAL A 256 -18.99 -6.17 -15.83
CA VAL A 256 -17.56 -6.33 -16.09
C VAL A 256 -17.21 -7.79 -16.34
N LEU A 257 -17.74 -8.72 -15.53
CA LEU A 257 -17.52 -10.16 -15.69
C LEU A 257 -18.05 -10.67 -17.03
N ILE A 258 -19.29 -10.32 -17.39
CA ILE A 258 -19.91 -10.66 -18.66
C ILE A 258 -19.08 -10.11 -19.83
N PHE A 259 -18.64 -8.85 -19.74
CA PHE A 259 -17.81 -8.24 -20.76
C PHE A 259 -16.49 -9.00 -20.96
N VAL A 260 -15.79 -9.37 -19.88
CA VAL A 260 -14.54 -10.12 -19.95
C VAL A 260 -14.73 -11.52 -20.53
N ILE A 261 -15.82 -12.21 -20.19
CA ILE A 261 -16.12 -13.56 -20.68
C ILE A 261 -16.49 -13.53 -22.17
N ILE A 262 -17.33 -12.58 -22.60
CA ILE A 262 -17.82 -12.51 -23.98
C ILE A 262 -16.76 -11.91 -24.92
N TYR A 263 -15.99 -10.94 -24.44
CA TYR A 263 -15.01 -10.18 -25.24
C TYR A 263 -13.60 -10.24 -24.62
N PRO A 264 -12.99 -11.42 -24.46
CA PRO A 264 -11.69 -11.56 -23.81
C PRO A 264 -10.59 -10.81 -24.58
N GLY A 265 -10.63 -10.83 -25.92
CA GLY A 265 -9.68 -10.11 -26.77
C GLY A 265 -9.79 -8.59 -26.63
N ASP A 266 -11.00 -8.04 -26.57
CA ASP A 266 -11.20 -6.59 -26.39
C ASP A 266 -10.88 -6.13 -24.98
N ALA A 267 -11.12 -6.97 -23.96
CA ALA A 267 -10.72 -6.70 -22.59
C ALA A 267 -9.19 -6.62 -22.48
N LEU A 268 -8.46 -7.54 -23.11
CA LEU A 268 -7.00 -7.49 -23.20
C LEU A 268 -6.53 -6.28 -24.00
N ALA A 269 -7.16 -5.99 -25.14
CA ALA A 269 -6.83 -4.82 -25.96
C ALA A 269 -7.08 -3.49 -25.24
N LEU A 270 -8.10 -3.39 -24.38
CA LEU A 270 -8.34 -2.23 -23.51
C LEU A 270 -7.21 -2.01 -22.52
N VAL A 271 -6.65 -3.09 -21.96
CA VAL A 271 -5.49 -3.04 -21.07
C VAL A 271 -4.22 -2.65 -21.83
N ASP A 272 -4.05 -3.17 -23.05
CA ASP A 272 -2.90 -2.87 -23.92
C ASP A 272 -2.94 -1.47 -24.53
N ARG A 273 -4.13 -0.89 -24.74
CA ARG A 273 -4.31 0.51 -25.17
C ARG A 273 -3.92 1.52 -24.10
N LEU A 274 -3.70 1.11 -22.85
CA LEU A 274 -3.17 2.00 -21.84
C LEU A 274 -1.67 2.30 -22.15
N PRO A 275 -1.25 3.57 -22.19
CA PRO A 275 0.07 3.99 -22.68
C PRO A 275 1.23 3.42 -21.85
N GLY A 276 2.28 2.91 -22.52
CA GLY A 276 3.50 2.25 -22.00
C GLY A 276 3.73 0.83 -22.57
N PRO A 277 4.86 0.15 -22.26
CA PRO A 277 5.28 -1.05 -23.00
C PRO A 277 4.25 -2.20 -22.94
N ALA A 278 3.96 -2.77 -24.12
CA ALA A 278 3.02 -3.86 -24.34
C ALA A 278 3.62 -5.20 -23.90
N ASN A 279 3.62 -5.45 -22.58
CA ASN A 279 4.23 -6.65 -21.99
C ASN A 279 3.17 -7.59 -21.37
N ALA A 280 1.91 -7.56 -21.85
CA ALA A 280 0.85 -8.42 -21.33
C ALA A 280 1.23 -9.91 -21.43
N GLY A 281 1.84 -10.35 -22.54
CA GLY A 281 2.38 -11.70 -22.69
C GLY A 281 3.46 -12.05 -21.65
N THR A 282 4.45 -11.17 -21.48
CA THR A 282 5.52 -11.35 -20.46
C THR A 282 4.97 -11.38 -19.03
N ARG A 283 3.85 -10.69 -18.77
CA ARG A 283 3.17 -10.71 -17.46
C ARG A 283 2.32 -11.96 -17.24
N LEU A 284 1.71 -12.50 -18.29
CA LEU A 284 1.01 -13.78 -18.21
C LEU A 284 1.99 -14.91 -17.92
N ASP A 285 3.12 -14.97 -18.61
CA ASP A 285 4.17 -15.96 -18.33
C ASP A 285 4.74 -15.81 -16.91
N LEU A 286 4.88 -14.56 -16.42
CA LEU A 286 5.27 -14.28 -15.04
C LEU A 286 4.22 -14.76 -14.05
N ALA A 287 2.94 -14.51 -14.32
CA ALA A 287 1.85 -14.94 -13.46
C ALA A 287 1.76 -16.47 -13.42
N GLN A 288 1.89 -17.14 -14.57
CA GLN A 288 1.91 -18.61 -14.66
C GLN A 288 3.06 -19.19 -13.83
N GLY A 289 4.29 -18.75 -14.07
CA GLY A 289 5.43 -19.24 -13.29
C GLY A 289 5.34 -18.93 -11.79
N ALA A 290 4.64 -17.85 -11.41
CA ALA A 290 4.35 -17.55 -10.01
C ALA A 290 3.24 -18.46 -9.43
N PHE A 291 2.24 -18.88 -10.21
CA PHE A 291 1.28 -19.91 -9.81
C PHE A 291 1.96 -21.28 -9.65
N ASP A 292 2.85 -21.66 -10.57
CA ASP A 292 3.61 -22.91 -10.47
C ASP A 292 4.40 -22.96 -9.15
N LEU A 293 5.00 -21.84 -8.73
CA LEU A 293 5.66 -21.74 -7.42
C LEU A 293 4.71 -21.90 -6.23
N VAL A 294 3.46 -21.43 -6.33
CA VAL A 294 2.46 -21.64 -5.27
C VAL A 294 2.04 -23.11 -5.22
N ASP A 295 1.88 -23.75 -6.37
CA ASP A 295 1.50 -25.16 -6.47
C ASP A 295 2.60 -26.08 -5.92
N ASP A 296 3.87 -25.71 -6.10
CA ASP A 296 5.02 -26.43 -5.55
C ASP A 296 5.20 -26.21 -4.04
N PHE A 297 4.85 -25.02 -3.52
CA PHE A 297 5.01 -24.65 -2.10
C PHE A 297 3.72 -24.13 -1.42
N PRO A 298 2.62 -24.90 -1.42
CA PRO A 298 1.30 -24.36 -1.09
C PRO A 298 1.10 -24.04 0.40
N PHE A 299 1.79 -24.74 1.30
CA PHE A 299 1.52 -24.64 2.74
C PHE A 299 2.38 -23.61 3.45
N THR A 300 3.69 -23.66 3.25
CA THR A 300 4.67 -22.80 3.94
C THR A 300 5.22 -21.69 3.04
N GLY A 301 4.99 -21.78 1.72
CA GLY A 301 5.76 -21.03 0.74
C GLY A 301 7.20 -21.55 0.63
N GLY A 302 7.94 -20.95 -0.29
CA GLY A 302 9.38 -21.18 -0.47
C GLY A 302 10.27 -20.27 0.40
N GLY A 303 9.67 -19.48 1.29
CA GLY A 303 10.35 -18.67 2.28
C GLY A 303 10.21 -17.15 2.08
N LEU A 304 10.33 -16.39 3.17
CA LEU A 304 10.09 -14.95 3.14
C LEU A 304 11.15 -14.25 2.29
N GLY A 305 10.71 -13.54 1.24
CA GLY A 305 11.61 -12.95 0.25
C GLY A 305 12.29 -13.90 -0.73
N ALA A 306 11.85 -15.17 -0.82
CA ALA A 306 12.44 -16.16 -1.72
C ALA A 306 12.07 -15.94 -3.20
N PHE A 307 11.04 -15.15 -3.51
CA PHE A 307 10.52 -15.00 -4.88
C PHE A 307 11.59 -14.72 -5.95
N PRO A 308 12.52 -13.74 -5.81
CA PRO A 308 13.50 -13.46 -6.87
C PRO A 308 14.38 -14.65 -7.20
N ALA A 309 14.79 -15.41 -6.17
CA ALA A 309 15.65 -16.57 -6.32
C ALA A 309 14.88 -17.75 -6.94
N LEU A 310 13.72 -18.09 -6.38
CA LEU A 310 12.87 -19.18 -6.89
C LEU A 310 12.45 -18.93 -8.34
N TYR A 311 11.95 -17.74 -8.65
CA TYR A 311 11.52 -17.47 -10.01
C TYR A 311 12.68 -17.50 -11.03
N SER A 312 13.85 -16.98 -10.66
CA SER A 312 14.98 -16.91 -11.59
C SER A 312 15.68 -18.27 -11.76
N GLN A 313 15.95 -18.98 -10.68
CA GLN A 313 16.78 -20.17 -10.69
C GLN A 313 15.96 -21.46 -10.85
N TYR A 314 14.73 -21.49 -10.35
CA TYR A 314 13.89 -22.68 -10.40
C TYR A 314 12.92 -22.64 -11.60
N ILE A 315 12.18 -21.55 -11.80
CA ILE A 315 11.26 -21.44 -12.96
C ILE A 315 12.00 -21.13 -14.26
N ARG A 316 12.89 -20.13 -14.25
CA ARG A 316 13.56 -19.65 -15.47
C ARG A 316 14.94 -20.26 -15.74
N VAL A 317 15.51 -20.98 -14.77
CA VAL A 317 16.81 -21.65 -14.86
C VAL A 317 17.93 -20.71 -15.35
N ILE A 318 17.96 -19.49 -14.79
CA ILE A 318 18.98 -18.48 -15.05
C ILE A 318 19.74 -18.13 -13.76
N PRO A 319 21.05 -17.86 -13.86
CA PRO A 319 21.89 -17.66 -12.67
C PRO A 319 21.64 -16.33 -11.96
N ASN A 320 21.14 -15.32 -12.67
CA ASN A 320 20.96 -13.95 -12.17
C ASN A 320 19.49 -13.66 -11.84
N PHE A 321 19.27 -12.84 -10.81
CA PHE A 321 17.92 -12.37 -10.47
C PHE A 321 17.31 -11.55 -11.62
N PHE A 322 16.23 -12.08 -12.18
CA PHE A 322 15.53 -11.46 -13.30
C PHE A 322 14.52 -10.40 -12.82
N ILE A 323 13.68 -10.77 -11.86
CA ILE A 323 12.61 -9.90 -11.37
C ILE A 323 12.46 -10.06 -9.86
N ARG A 324 12.11 -8.96 -9.18
CA ARG A 324 12.10 -8.91 -7.72
C ARG A 324 10.79 -9.39 -7.09
N HIS A 325 9.68 -9.32 -7.81
CA HIS A 325 8.33 -9.62 -7.30
C HIS A 325 7.42 -10.09 -8.45
N ALA A 326 6.36 -10.83 -8.14
CA ALA A 326 5.35 -11.35 -9.07
C ALA A 326 4.43 -10.27 -9.64
N HIS A 327 4.56 -9.02 -9.17
CA HIS A 327 3.65 -7.91 -9.46
C HIS A 327 2.20 -8.17 -9.02
N ASN A 328 1.99 -9.08 -8.08
CA ASN A 328 0.72 -9.36 -7.42
C ASN A 328 1.00 -9.67 -5.94
N LEU A 329 0.52 -8.79 -5.05
CA LEU A 329 0.78 -8.90 -3.61
C LEU A 329 0.32 -10.23 -3.02
N PHE A 330 -0.86 -10.74 -3.41
CA PHE A 330 -1.39 -11.99 -2.89
C PHE A 330 -0.57 -13.19 -3.37
N LEU A 331 -0.08 -13.13 -4.61
CA LEU A 331 0.75 -14.19 -5.16
C LEU A 331 2.16 -14.17 -4.55
N ASP A 332 2.74 -12.98 -4.38
CA ASP A 332 4.00 -12.81 -3.65
C ASP A 332 3.90 -13.38 -2.23
N VAL A 333 2.82 -13.07 -1.50
CA VAL A 333 2.60 -13.58 -0.15
C VAL A 333 2.33 -15.10 -0.15
N ALA A 334 1.61 -15.64 -1.14
CA ALA A 334 1.41 -17.07 -1.27
C ALA A 334 2.73 -17.81 -1.50
N ILE A 335 3.63 -17.25 -2.31
CA ILE A 335 4.96 -17.83 -2.56
C ILE A 335 5.86 -17.70 -1.32
N GLU A 336 5.77 -16.59 -0.60
CA GLU A 336 6.64 -16.31 0.54
C GLU A 336 6.18 -16.95 1.87
N GLN A 337 4.88 -17.17 2.05
CA GLN A 337 4.26 -17.64 3.31
C GLN A 337 3.24 -18.78 3.14
N GLY A 338 3.02 -19.24 1.91
CA GLY A 338 1.99 -20.22 1.57
C GLY A 338 0.59 -19.61 1.41
N ILE A 339 -0.32 -20.43 0.89
CA ILE A 339 -1.76 -20.13 0.77
C ILE A 339 -2.35 -19.67 2.12
N PRO A 340 -2.01 -20.27 3.28
CA PRO A 340 -2.50 -19.76 4.58
C PRO A 340 -2.16 -18.30 4.84
N GLY A 341 -0.93 -17.86 4.49
CA GLY A 341 -0.52 -16.46 4.63
C GLY A 341 -1.28 -15.53 3.69
N ALA A 342 -1.51 -15.95 2.44
CA ALA A 342 -2.29 -15.19 1.47
C ALA A 342 -3.76 -15.03 1.90
N LEU A 343 -4.38 -16.09 2.42
CA LEU A 343 -5.73 -16.06 2.97
C LEU A 343 -5.83 -15.20 4.22
N ALA A 344 -4.83 -15.27 5.11
CA ALA A 344 -4.76 -14.41 6.29
C ALA A 344 -4.71 -12.94 5.88
N LEU A 345 -3.87 -12.59 4.89
CA LEU A 345 -3.81 -11.23 4.36
C LEU A 345 -5.12 -10.78 3.72
N ALA A 346 -5.80 -11.66 2.97
CA ALA A 346 -7.08 -11.35 2.33
C ALA A 346 -8.24 -11.14 3.33
N ALA A 347 -8.12 -11.71 4.54
CA ALA A 347 -9.11 -11.58 5.60
C ALA A 347 -8.92 -10.33 6.49
N ILE A 348 -7.75 -9.70 6.43
CA ILE A 348 -7.44 -8.40 7.06
C ILE A 348 -8.02 -7.28 6.21
#